data_AF-A0A9E1IDY8-F1
#
_entry.id   AF-A0A9E1IDY8-F1
#
_cell.length_a   1.000
_cell.length_b   1.000
_cell.length_c   1.000
_cell.angle_alpha   90.00
_cell.angle_beta   90.00
_cell.angle_gamma   90.00
#
_symmetry.space_group_name_H-M   'P 1'
#
loop_
_entity.id
_entity.type
_entity.pdbx_description
1 polymer ?
#
loop_
_entity_poly.entity_id
_entity_poly.type
_entity_poly.pdbx_seq_one_letter_code
_entity_poly.pdbx_strand_id
1 'polypeptide(L)' 'MNVNTATLAELQNLPGIGATKATAIIDDRKANGPFASCQDLTRVTGIGPATVASIADLCSTK' A
#
# COMPACT_ATOMS: atom_id res chain seq x y z
N MET A 1 7.77 -6.88 -1.56
CA MET A 1 6.46 -7.29 -1.01
C MET A 1 5.37 -6.92 -1.99
N ASN A 2 4.53 -7.85 -2.43
CA ASN A 2 3.50 -7.53 -3.42
C ASN A 2 2.27 -6.88 -2.75
N VAL A 3 1.98 -5.61 -3.05
CA VAL A 3 0.88 -4.86 -2.39
C VAL A 3 -0.52 -5.31 -2.82
N ASN A 4 -0.63 -5.99 -3.96
CA ASN A 4 -1.90 -6.53 -4.46
C ASN A 4 -2.27 -7.84 -3.76
N THR A 5 -1.28 -8.58 -3.25
CA THR A 5 -1.50 -9.87 -2.57
C THR A 5 -1.16 -9.83 -1.08
N ALA A 6 -0.47 -8.80 -0.60
CA ALA A 6 -0.07 -8.69 0.79
C ALA A 6 -1.28 -8.72 1.73
N THR A 7 -1.08 -9.37 2.86
CA THR A 7 -1.98 -9.40 4.01
C THR A 7 -1.88 -8.11 4.82
N LEU A 8 -2.85 -7.89 5.70
CA LEU A 8 -2.87 -6.72 6.59
C LEU A 8 -1.57 -6.62 7.41
N ALA A 9 -1.10 -7.73 7.97
CA ALA A 9 0.11 -7.78 8.79
C ALA A 9 1.37 -7.47 7.96
N GLU A 10 1.45 -7.97 6.74
CA GLU A 10 2.57 -7.66 5.84
C GLU A 10 2.58 -6.17 5.48
N LEU A 11 1.43 -5.59 5.15
CA LEU A 11 1.34 -4.16 4.87
C LEU A 11 1.73 -3.31 6.09
N GLN A 12 1.40 -3.75 7.31
CA GLN A 12 1.80 -3.07 8.54
C GLN A 12 3.31 -3.10 8.82
N ASN A 13 4.05 -4.03 8.22
CA ASN A 13 5.52 -4.05 8.32
C ASN A 13 6.17 -2.95 7.47
N LEU A 14 5.41 -2.26 6.61
CA LEU A 14 5.95 -1.19 5.78
C LEU A 14 6.09 0.11 6.60
N PRO A 15 7.24 0.81 6.49
CA PRO A 15 7.46 2.06 7.21
C PRO A 15 6.41 3.12 6.86
N GLY A 16 5.69 3.60 7.87
CA GLY A 16 4.63 4.61 7.70
C GLY A 16 3.26 4.04 7.29
N ILE A 17 3.10 2.72 7.20
CA ILE A 17 1.83 2.03 7.02
C ILE A 17 1.40 1.40 8.36
N GLY A 18 0.46 2.06 9.05
CA GLY A 18 -0.17 1.49 10.25
C GLY A 18 -1.41 0.65 9.91
N ALA A 19 -2.08 0.10 10.93
CA ALA A 19 -3.27 -0.73 10.77
C ALA A 19 -4.36 -0.07 9.92
N THR A 20 -4.66 1.21 10.15
CA THR A 20 -5.66 1.96 9.39
C THR A 20 -5.32 2.06 7.91
N LYS A 21 -4.05 2.34 7.57
CA LYS A 21 -3.58 2.46 6.19
C LYS A 21 -3.55 1.10 5.50
N ALA A 22 -3.10 0.06 6.21
CA ALA A 22 -3.11 -1.31 5.70
C ALA A 22 -4.52 -1.78 5.34
N THR A 23 -5.51 -1.53 6.19
CA THR A 23 -6.92 -1.81 5.88
C THR A 23 -7.37 -1.03 4.65
N ALA A 24 -7.07 0.27 4.62
CA ALA A 24 -7.47 1.13 3.51
C ALA A 24 -6.85 0.69 2.17
N ILE A 25 -5.60 0.19 2.13
CA ILE A 25 -4.99 -0.40 0.93
C ILE A 25 -5.79 -1.62 0.45
N ILE A 26 -6.20 -2.49 1.37
CA ILE A 26 -6.96 -3.71 1.03
C ILE A 26 -8.35 -3.35 0.51
N ASP A 27 -9.02 -2.40 1.14
CA ASP A 27 -10.34 -1.96 0.71
C ASP A 27 -10.28 -1.25 -0.64
N ASP A 28 -9.26 -0.42 -0.82
CA ASP A 28 -9.06 0.33 -2.05
C ASP A 28 -8.75 -0.61 -3.23
N ARG A 29 -7.87 -1.61 -3.07
CA ARG A 29 -7.65 -2.59 -4.16
C ARG A 29 -8.87 -3.45 -4.49
N LYS A 30 -9.79 -3.62 -3.54
CA LYS A 30 -11.07 -4.31 -3.79
C LYS A 30 -12.08 -3.40 -4.50
N ALA A 31 -12.11 -2.12 -4.16
CA ALA A 31 -13.05 -1.16 -4.70
C ALA A 31 -12.63 -0.60 -6.08
N ASN A 32 -11.35 -0.22 -6.22
CA ASN A 32 -10.79 0.44 -7.39
C ASN A 32 -9.97 -0.50 -8.29
N GLY A 33 -9.78 -1.75 -7.88
CA GLY A 33 -8.93 -2.72 -8.58
C GLY A 33 -7.46 -2.66 -8.16
N PRO A 34 -6.59 -3.51 -8.72
CA PRO A 34 -5.19 -3.63 -8.30
C PRO A 34 -4.39 -2.33 -8.48
N PHE A 35 -3.32 -2.18 -7.71
CA PHE A 35 -2.31 -1.14 -7.91
C PHE A 35 -1.39 -1.53 -9.06
N ALA A 36 -1.24 -0.65 -10.06
CA ALA A 36 -0.30 -0.85 -11.16
C ALA A 36 1.13 -0.52 -10.72
N SER A 37 1.27 0.47 -9.84
CA SER A 37 2.55 0.90 -9.27
C SER A 37 2.48 1.12 -7.76
N CYS A 38 3.64 1.16 -7.11
CA CYS A 38 3.72 1.56 -5.70
C CYS A 38 3.28 3.01 -5.48
N GLN A 39 3.46 3.88 -6.50
CA GLN A 39 2.90 5.23 -6.49
C GLN A 39 1.39 5.25 -6.36
N ASP A 40 0.69 4.27 -6.93
CA ASP A 40 -0.77 4.24 -6.87
C ASP A 40 -1.29 4.11 -5.43
N LEU A 41 -0.46 3.70 -4.47
CA LEU A 41 -0.82 3.72 -3.05
C LEU A 41 -1.21 5.12 -2.55
N THR A 42 -0.78 6.21 -3.22
CA THR A 42 -1.24 7.57 -2.87
C THR A 42 -2.74 7.79 -3.08
N ARG A 43 -3.44 6.90 -3.80
CA ARG A 43 -4.90 6.96 -3.94
C ARG A 43 -5.61 6.65 -2.62
N VAL A 44 -4.92 5.96 -1.71
CA VAL A 44 -5.44 5.60 -0.38
C VAL A 44 -5.28 6.79 0.57
N THR A 45 -6.38 7.20 1.19
CA THR A 45 -6.39 8.30 2.16
C THR A 45 -5.40 8.05 3.30
N GLY A 46 -4.49 9.00 3.50
CA GLY A 46 -3.45 8.94 4.53
C GLY A 46 -2.12 8.31 4.07
N ILE A 47 -2.03 7.85 2.82
CA ILE A 47 -0.75 7.50 2.19
C ILE A 47 -0.31 8.68 1.33
N GLY A 48 0.70 9.40 1.82
CA GLY A 48 1.31 10.49 1.06
C GLY A 48 2.50 10.04 0.21
N PRO A 49 2.98 10.89 -0.70
CA PRO A 49 4.17 10.60 -1.51
C PRO A 49 5.41 10.31 -0.67
N ALA A 50 5.54 10.90 0.53
CA ALA A 50 6.61 10.59 1.47
C ALA A 50 6.56 9.14 1.97
N THR A 51 5.37 8.62 2.29
CA THR A 51 5.20 7.23 2.69
C THR A 51 5.50 6.29 1.53
N VAL A 52 5.00 6.61 0.34
CA VAL A 52 5.30 5.86 -0.89
C VAL A 52 6.79 5.81 -1.17
N ALA A 53 7.50 6.94 -1.06
CA ALA A 53 8.94 6.98 -1.27
C ALA A 53 9.69 6.04 -0.31
N SER A 54 9.30 6.01 0.96
CA SER A 54 9.91 5.13 1.97
C SER A 54 9.65 3.63 1.74
N ILE A 55 8.58 3.28 1.02
CA ILE A 55 8.19 1.88 0.75
C ILE A 55 8.46 1.47 -0.70
N ALA A 56 8.86 2.40 -1.57
CA ALA A 56 9.07 2.16 -2.99
C ALA A 56 10.08 1.02 -3.23
N ASP A 57 11.15 0.97 -2.42
CA ASP A 57 12.18 -0.07 -2.50
C ASP A 57 11.72 -1.44 -1.96
N LEU A 58 10.66 -1.45 -1.13
CA LEU A 58 10.14 -2.66 -0.48
C LEU A 58 8.85 -3.19 -1.15
N CYS A 59 8.24 -2.38 -2.02
CA CYS A 59 6.99 -2.64 -2.67
C CYS A 59 7.20 -3.24 -4.09
N SER A 60 6.36 -4.21 -4.44
CA SER A 60 6.22 -4.77 -5.79
C SER A 60 4.74 -4.78 -6.16
N THR A 61 4.43 -4.64 -7.45
CA THR A 61 3.09 -4.85 -8.01
C THR A 61 3.03 -6.06 -8.94
N LYS A 62 4.20 -6.59 -9.32
CA LYS A 62 4.39 -7.85 -10.06
C LYS A 62 4.56 -9.04 -9.12
#